data_AF-A0A7U6KGD4-F1
#
_entry.id   AF-A0A7U6KGD4-F1
#
_cell.length_a   1.000
_cell.length_b   1.000
_cell.length_c   1.000
_cell.angle_alpha   90.00
_cell.angle_beta   90.00
_cell.angle_gamma   90.00
#
_symmetry.space_group_name_H-M   'P 1'
#
loop_
_entity.id
_entity.type
_entity.pdbx_description
1 polymer ?
#
loop_
_entity_poly.entity_id
_entity_poly.type
_entity_poly.pdbx_seq_one_letter_code
_entity_poly.pdbx_strand_id
1 'polypeptide(L)' 'MGNKKYDQIVAYIVEEQDKFYRLAYSYTNSREDSLDVVQNAIIKAIENYRSLYNIDAI' A
#
# COMPACT_ATOMS: atom_id res chain seq x y z
N MET A 1 2.42 0.75 -22.76
CA MET A 1 2.11 2.02 -22.06
C MET A 1 1.39 1.66 -20.77
N GLY A 2 2.08 1.73 -19.63
CA GLY A 2 1.55 1.37 -18.32
C GLY A 2 0.41 2.31 -17.90
N ASN A 3 -0.48 1.84 -17.03
CA ASN A 3 -1.54 2.68 -16.50
C ASN A 3 -0.92 3.66 -15.50
N LYS A 4 -0.91 4.96 -15.80
CA LYS A 4 -0.31 6.01 -14.95
C LYS A 4 -0.73 5.90 -13.47
N LYS A 5 -2.00 5.58 -13.20
CA LYS A 5 -2.51 5.41 -11.84
C LYS A 5 -1.87 4.22 -11.12
N TYR A 6 -1.70 3.11 -11.84
CA TYR A 6 -1.01 1.92 -11.32
C TYR A 6 0.43 2.24 -10.96
N ASP A 7 1.16 2.88 -11.86
CA ASP A 7 2.58 3.20 -11.68
C ASP A 7 2.77 4.15 -10.47
N GLN A 8 1.90 5.16 -10.31
CA GLN A 8 1.94 6.08 -9.16
C GLN A 8 1.69 5.36 -7.82
N ILE A 9 0.69 4.46 -7.76
CA ILE A 9 0.39 3.71 -6.53
C ILE A 9 1.52 2.75 -6.18
N VAL A 10 2.07 2.04 -7.17
CA VAL A 10 3.19 1.12 -6.93
C VAL A 10 4.41 1.89 -6.43
N ALA A 11 4.72 3.04 -7.03
CA ALA A 11 5.82 3.89 -6.58
C ALA A 11 5.62 4.33 -5.12
N TYR A 12 4.42 4.83 -4.78
CA TYR A 12 4.09 5.25 -3.42
C TYR A 12 4.18 4.08 -2.42
N ILE A 13 3.67 2.90 -2.78
CA ILE A 13 3.72 1.71 -1.93
C ILE A 13 5.17 1.33 -1.62
N VAL A 14 6.03 1.32 -2.64
CA VAL A 14 7.45 0.97 -2.48
C VAL A 14 8.20 2.02 -1.67
N GLU A 15 7.93 3.31 -1.88
CA GLU A 15 8.56 4.41 -1.15
C GLU A 15 8.18 4.39 0.34
N GLU A 16 6.93 4.02 0.67
CA GLU A 16 6.37 4.14 2.01
C GLU A 16 6.19 2.80 2.76
N GLN A 17 6.64 1.68 2.19
CA GLN A 17 6.47 0.33 2.75
C GLN A 17 6.97 0.21 4.20
N ASP A 18 8.06 0.90 4.56
CA ASP A 18 8.61 0.89 5.91
C ASP A 18 7.70 1.61 6.90
N LYS A 19 7.02 2.69 6.48
CA LYS A 19 6.02 3.38 7.32
C LYS A 19 4.82 2.49 7.56
N PHE A 20 4.33 1.80 6.52
CA PHE A 20 3.21 0.88 6.65
C PHE A 20 3.55 -0.29 7.58
N TYR A 21 4.74 -0.87 7.44
CA TYR A 21 5.21 -1.93 8.33
C TYR A 21 5.32 -1.47 9.78
N ARG A 22 5.94 -0.30 10.03
CA ARG A 22 6.05 0.24 11.41
C ARG A 22 4.68 0.47 12.04
N LEU A 23 3.73 0.99 11.26
CA LEU A 23 2.36 1.21 11.72
C LEU A 23 1.70 -0.13 12.07
N ALA A 24 1.73 -1.12 11.17
CA ALA A 24 1.16 -2.44 11.42
C ALA A 24 1.78 -3.11 12.66
N TYR A 25 3.10 -3.03 12.80
CA TYR A 25 3.82 -3.61 13.93
C TYR A 25 3.48 -2.96 15.26
N SER A 26 3.22 -1.65 15.29
CA SER A 26 2.77 -0.98 16.51
C SER A 26 1.45 -1.54 17.07
N TYR A 27 0.61 -2.14 16.21
CA TYR A 27 -0.66 -2.74 16.61
C TYR A 27 -0.61 -4.26 16.79
N THR A 28 0.16 -4.98 15.96
CA THR A 28 0.20 -6.46 16.04
C THR A 28 1.29 -6.97 16.98
N ASN A 29 2.36 -6.20 17.21
CA ASN A 29 3.58 -6.61 17.93
C ASN A 29 4.17 -7.95 17.42
N SER A 30 3.84 -8.32 16.19
CA SER A 30 4.16 -9.60 15.56
C SER A 30 4.55 -9.33 14.13
N ARG A 31 5.75 -9.79 13.76
CA ARG A 31 6.30 -9.58 12.41
C ARG A 31 5.43 -10.20 11.34
N GLU A 32 4.97 -11.43 11.56
CA GLU A 32 4.16 -12.18 10.59
C GLU A 32 2.82 -11.48 10.37
N ASP A 33 2.10 -11.18 11.45
CA ASP A 33 0.81 -10.48 11.37
C ASP A 33 0.95 -9.09 10.75
N SER A 34 2.06 -8.39 11.01
CA SER A 34 2.34 -7.09 10.38
C SER A 34 2.50 -7.21 8.87
N LEU A 35 3.27 -8.20 8.42
CA LEU A 35 3.49 -8.43 7.00
C LEU A 35 2.18 -8.81 6.31
N ASP A 36 1.36 -9.66 6.93
CA ASP A 36 0.04 -10.02 6.41
C ASP A 36 -0.90 -8.83 6.30
N VAL A 37 -0.94 -7.95 7.31
CA VAL A 37 -1.75 -6.73 7.26
C VAL A 37 -1.32 -5.81 6.12
N VAL A 38 0.00 -5.54 6.00
CA VAL A 38 0.55 -4.69 4.95
C VAL A 38 0.28 -5.29 3.57
N GLN A 39 0.52 -6.59 3.39
CA GLN A 39 0.32 -7.26 2.12
C GLN A 39 -1.15 -7.26 1.69
N ASN A 40 -2.07 -7.54 2.62
CA ASN A 40 -3.51 -7.49 2.35
C ASN A 40 -3.98 -6.09 1.96
N ALA A 41 -3.43 -5.04 2.58
CA ALA A 41 -3.73 -3.65 2.21
C ALA A 41 -3.22 -3.32 0.80
N ILE A 42 -1.99 -3.73 0.47
CA ILE A 42 -1.38 -3.54 -0.86
C ILE A 42 -2.20 -4.24 -1.95
N ILE A 43 -2.60 -5.50 -1.74
CA ILE A 43 -3.42 -6.25 -2.69
C ILE A 43 -4.73 -5.51 -2.96
N LYS A 44 -5.43 -5.08 -1.90
CA LYS A 44 -6.69 -4.32 -2.04
C LYS A 44 -6.50 -3.01 -2.80
N ALA A 45 -5.41 -2.28 -2.54
CA ALA A 45 -5.10 -1.04 -3.24
C ALA A 45 -4.85 -1.27 -4.74
N ILE A 46 -4.09 -2.32 -5.08
CA ILE A 46 -3.78 -2.69 -6.46
C ILE A 46 -5.01 -3.23 -7.18
N GLU A 47 -5.91 -3.98 -6.55
CA GLU A 47 -7.15 -4.44 -7.18
C GLU A 47 -8.10 -3.28 -7.51
N ASN A 48 -8.11 -2.26 -6.64
CA ASN A 48 -9.05 -1.15 -6.73
C ASN A 48 -8.45 0.14 -7.33
N TYR A 49 -7.22 0.12 -7.83
CA TYR A 49 -6.54 1.33 -8.33
C TYR A 49 -7.32 2.13 -9.38
N ARG A 50 -8.18 1.46 -10.17
CA ARG A 50 -9.00 2.10 -11.20
C ARG A 50 -10.13 2.95 -10.62
N SER A 51 -10.63 2.60 -9.43
CA SER A 51 -11.70 3.33 -8.74
C SER A 51 -11.19 4.50 -7.90
N LEU A 52 -9.87 4.64 -7.75
CA LEU A 52 -9.29 5.79 -7.05
C LEU A 52 -9.56 7.09 -7.83
N TYR A 53 -10.28 7.99 -7.16
CA TYR A 53 -10.79 9.22 -7.75
C TYR A 53 -9.68 10.25 -7.98
N ASN A 54 -8.82 10.45 -6.98
CA ASN A 54 -7.71 11.40 -7.04
C ASN A 54 -6.48 10.81 -6.33
N ILE A 55 -5.44 10.51 -7.11
CA ILE A 55 -4.16 9.96 -6.61
C ILE A 55 -3.19 11.08 -6.21
N ASP A 56 -3.46 12.33 -6.62
CA ASP A 56 -2.61 13.49 -6.35
C ASP A 56 -3.08 14.27 -5.10
N ALA A 57 -4.01 13.71 -4.30
CA ALA A 57 -4.57 14.35 -3.10
C ALA A 57 -3.70 14.20 -1.84
N ILE A 58 -2.42 13.86 -2.00
CA ILE A 58 -1.44 13.66 -0.92
C ILE A 58 -0.92 15.01 -0.41
#